data_AF-A0A7V4QPL3-F1
#
_entry.id   AF-A0A7V4QPL3-F1
#
_cell.length_a   1.000
_cell.length_b   1.000
_cell.length_c   1.000
_cell.angle_alpha   90.00
_cell.angle_beta   90.00
_cell.angle_gamma   90.00
#
_symmetry.space_group_name_H-M   'P 1'
#
loop_
_entity.id
_entity.type
_entity.pdbx_description
1 polymer ?
#
loop_
_entity_poly.entity_id
_entity_poly.type
_entity_poly.pdbx_seq_one_letter_code
_entity_poly.pdbx_strand_id
1 'polypeptide(L)'
;MFHNTLGGYLPKTPTKRRLKTMKNINTNIHCPRCNSTDLYKYGKEQKTLQQKYQCKNCYAQFVPGREYKSHNQAHHGFCPRCGSKLHIRKTNKSTIQLRCPNKLCRYSISRPLNFKQFFKYALNNNSFFKLPKFLRYPTDMLILAAKLYFKFNLSSRQVKSELALSYKKSPSHVTIINWCSKFAYYFSILYNNNFKTLNLKISTWLIDETVIKINGTKFHLFVILDPNSKFVIAWYLSPTKDTQATLTTLKLALNFTKHKPNIIVSDNAQHFQKAIQELFADSVLYLKVSLYQKSIFSNNKLERFFSTLKQNFYKRRYPKSYFSAYASIFIYIFIFNFFAVNSNMKPTPSSILGISLNIKDKFLEAFSKCIA
;
A
#
# COMPACT_ATOMS: atom_id res chain seq x y z
N MET A 1 -62.44 25.91 -33.16
CA MET A 1 -61.19 26.20 -33.90
C MET A 1 -60.44 27.29 -33.14
N PHE A 2 -59.16 27.02 -32.83
CA PHE A 2 -58.01 27.92 -32.67
C PHE A 2 -58.04 29.30 -31.96
N HIS A 3 -57.02 29.44 -31.09
CA HIS A 3 -56.02 30.53 -30.90
C HIS A 3 -56.19 31.65 -29.84
N ASN A 4 -55.22 31.63 -28.88
CA ASN A 4 -54.31 32.68 -28.33
C ASN A 4 -54.82 34.14 -28.15
N THR A 5 -54.53 34.89 -27.05
CA THR A 5 -53.20 35.26 -26.50
C THR A 5 -53.32 36.02 -25.13
N LEU A 6 -52.37 35.73 -24.21
CA LEU A 6 -51.65 36.52 -23.17
C LEU A 6 -52.21 37.78 -22.44
N GLY A 7 -52.00 37.84 -21.09
CA GLY A 7 -51.39 39.01 -20.39
C GLY A 7 -51.79 39.38 -18.93
N GLY A 8 -50.95 39.04 -17.92
CA GLY A 8 -50.61 39.77 -16.64
C GLY A 8 -51.63 39.89 -15.48
N TYR A 9 -51.30 40.11 -14.18
CA TYR A 9 -50.07 40.22 -13.35
C TYR A 9 -50.45 40.26 -11.81
N LEU A 10 -49.72 39.52 -10.93
CA LEU A 10 -49.45 39.71 -9.46
C LEU A 10 -50.62 39.76 -8.41
N PRO A 11 -50.36 39.70 -7.06
CA PRO A 11 -50.17 38.46 -6.29
C PRO A 11 -51.07 38.38 -5.02
N LYS A 12 -51.30 37.20 -4.43
CA LYS A 12 -51.81 37.09 -3.03
C LYS A 12 -51.12 35.98 -2.22
N THR A 13 -50.47 36.39 -1.14
CA THR A 13 -50.27 35.64 0.11
C THR A 13 -51.49 35.88 1.03
N PRO A 14 -51.57 35.31 2.25
CA PRO A 14 -51.56 33.89 2.60
C PRO A 14 -52.81 33.52 3.43
N THR A 15 -53.31 32.27 3.39
CA THR A 15 -54.22 31.79 4.46
C THR A 15 -53.93 30.36 4.90
N LYS A 16 -53.55 30.28 6.18
CA LYS A 16 -53.47 29.13 7.08
C LYS A 16 -54.60 28.12 6.84
N ARG A 17 -54.27 26.84 6.66
CA ARG A 17 -55.20 25.75 7.01
C ARG A 17 -54.50 24.60 7.77
N ARG A 18 -54.93 24.50 9.02
CA ARG A 18 -55.01 23.33 9.91
C ARG A 18 -53.69 22.65 10.30
N LEU A 19 -53.19 23.10 11.45
CA LEU A 19 -52.69 22.22 12.51
C LEU A 19 -53.64 21.02 12.67
N LYS A 20 -53.23 19.84 12.18
CA LYS A 20 -53.72 18.56 12.65
C LYS A 20 -52.60 17.91 13.46
N THR A 21 -52.72 18.13 14.76
CA THR A 21 -52.34 17.24 15.86
C THR A 21 -51.30 16.16 15.55
N MET A 22 -50.12 16.41 16.12
CA MET A 22 -49.08 15.42 16.38
C MET A 22 -49.69 14.17 17.03
N LYS A 23 -49.65 13.03 16.31
CA LYS A 23 -49.67 11.71 16.95
C LYS A 23 -48.23 11.21 17.02
N ASN A 24 -47.68 11.32 18.22
CA ASN A 24 -46.45 10.66 18.66
C ASN A 24 -46.54 9.15 18.36
N ILE A 25 -45.63 8.65 17.52
CA ILE A 25 -45.37 7.22 17.36
C ILE A 25 -43.86 7.02 17.26
N ASN A 26 -43.31 6.49 18.36
CA ASN A 26 -41.98 5.90 18.60
C ASN A 26 -40.70 6.70 18.28
N THR A 27 -40.10 7.14 19.39
CA THR A 27 -38.93 7.99 19.63
C THR A 27 -37.56 7.33 19.42
N ASN A 28 -37.36 6.43 18.45
CA ASN A 28 -36.02 5.82 18.26
C ASN A 28 -35.63 5.44 16.82
N ILE A 29 -36.18 6.11 15.80
CA ILE A 29 -35.80 5.83 14.41
C ILE A 29 -34.57 6.66 14.04
N HIS A 30 -33.43 5.99 13.86
CA HIS A 30 -32.17 6.59 13.44
C HIS A 30 -31.78 6.12 12.04
N CYS A 31 -31.08 6.97 11.29
CA CYS A 31 -30.52 6.55 10.01
C CYS A 31 -29.50 5.42 10.23
N PRO A 32 -29.69 4.22 9.66
CA PRO A 32 -28.75 3.10 9.84
C PRO A 32 -27.37 3.36 9.21
N ARG A 33 -27.21 4.45 8.45
CA ARG A 33 -25.97 4.81 7.76
C ARG A 33 -25.13 5.85 8.50
N CYS A 34 -25.76 6.83 9.13
CA CYS A 34 -25.06 7.96 9.77
C CYS A 34 -25.57 8.28 11.19
N ASN A 35 -26.49 7.45 11.70
CA ASN A 35 -27.15 7.59 12.99
C ASN A 35 -27.87 8.93 13.21
N SER A 36 -28.11 9.71 12.15
CA SER A 36 -28.86 10.96 12.25
C SER A 36 -30.34 10.70 12.52
N THR A 37 -30.92 11.54 13.39
CA THR A 37 -32.35 11.62 13.69
C THR A 37 -33.12 12.53 12.72
N ASP A 38 -32.42 13.28 11.87
CA ASP A 38 -33.04 14.19 10.89
C ASP A 38 -33.50 13.42 9.64
N LEU A 39 -34.75 12.98 9.71
CA LEU A 39 -35.39 12.08 8.77
C LEU A 39 -36.71 12.67 8.28
N TYR A 40 -37.11 12.34 7.06
CA TYR A 40 -38.46 12.61 6.56
C TYR A 40 -39.08 11.39 5.91
N LYS A 41 -40.42 11.33 5.94
CA LYS A 41 -41.20 10.23 5.35
C LYS A 41 -41.10 10.29 3.83
N TYR A 42 -40.58 9.22 3.22
CA TYR A 42 -40.33 9.11 1.77
C TYR A 42 -41.36 8.18 1.08
N GLY A 43 -42.57 8.07 1.63
CA GLY A 43 -43.61 7.15 1.15
C GLY A 43 -43.49 5.73 1.72
N LYS A 44 -44.22 4.78 1.13
CA LYS A 44 -44.29 3.39 1.59
C LYS A 44 -43.63 2.43 0.59
N GLU A 45 -43.06 1.35 1.09
CA GLU A 45 -42.55 0.28 0.24
C GLU A 45 -43.70 -0.47 -0.43
N GLN A 46 -43.64 -0.68 -1.75
CA GLN A 46 -44.75 -1.26 -2.51
C GLN A 46 -45.09 -2.71 -2.10
N LYS A 47 -44.10 -3.50 -1.67
CA LYS A 47 -44.30 -4.93 -1.35
C LYS A 47 -44.82 -5.18 0.06
N THR A 48 -44.37 -4.39 1.04
CA THR A 48 -44.69 -4.60 2.47
C THR A 48 -45.60 -3.52 3.03
N LEU A 49 -45.85 -2.46 2.25
CA LEU A 49 -46.56 -1.23 2.65
C LEU A 49 -45.96 -0.54 3.89
N GLN A 50 -44.74 -0.90 4.29
CA GLN A 50 -44.02 -0.31 5.41
C GLN A 50 -43.50 1.09 5.06
N GLN A 51 -43.48 1.98 6.06
CA GLN A 51 -43.03 3.36 5.89
C GLN A 51 -41.53 3.42 5.58
N LYS A 52 -41.17 4.04 4.46
CA LYS A 52 -39.79 4.43 4.12
C LYS A 52 -39.48 5.82 4.66
N TYR A 53 -38.25 5.99 5.13
CA TYR A 53 -37.67 7.25 5.57
C TYR A 53 -36.45 7.57 4.73
N GLN A 54 -36.20 8.85 4.46
CA GLN A 54 -34.94 9.31 3.90
C GLN A 54 -34.24 10.25 4.89
N CYS A 55 -32.94 10.03 5.10
CA CYS A 55 -32.10 10.89 5.92
C CYS A 55 -31.69 12.15 5.15
N LYS A 56 -31.83 13.34 5.74
CA LYS A 56 -31.41 14.59 5.07
C LYS A 56 -29.89 14.76 5.02
N ASN A 57 -29.15 14.15 5.95
CA ASN A 57 -27.69 14.32 6.04
C ASN A 57 -26.93 13.44 5.04
N CYS A 58 -27.34 12.18 4.86
CA CYS A 58 -26.66 11.23 3.98
C CYS A 58 -27.51 10.74 2.79
N TYR A 59 -28.74 11.25 2.65
CA TYR A 59 -29.71 10.91 1.60
C TYR A 59 -30.09 9.43 1.50
N ALA A 60 -29.72 8.61 2.49
CA ALA A 60 -30.03 7.19 2.52
C ALA A 60 -31.52 6.98 2.80
N GLN A 61 -32.14 6.08 2.03
CA GLN A 61 -33.52 5.63 2.22
C GLN A 61 -33.53 4.30 2.94
N PHE A 62 -34.41 4.14 3.93
CA PHE A 62 -34.51 2.91 4.73
C PHE A 62 -35.91 2.74 5.33
N VAL A 63 -36.21 1.49 5.70
CA VAL A 63 -37.40 1.10 6.47
C VAL A 63 -36.95 0.71 7.88
N PRO A 64 -37.56 1.23 8.96
CA PRO A 64 -37.18 0.91 10.34
C PRO A 64 -37.29 -0.60 10.63
N GLY A 65 -36.36 -1.15 11.41
CA GLY A 65 -36.38 -2.56 11.83
C GLY A 65 -35.81 -3.57 10.81
N ARG A 66 -35.44 -3.15 9.59
CA ARG A 66 -34.66 -3.98 8.66
C ARG A 66 -33.16 -3.83 8.92
N GLU A 67 -32.45 -4.95 8.90
CA GLU A 67 -30.98 -4.93 8.85
C GLU A 67 -30.51 -4.47 7.47
N TYR A 68 -29.76 -3.37 7.43
CA TYR A 68 -29.07 -2.90 6.22
C TYR A 68 -27.59 -3.12 6.40
N LYS A 69 -26.96 -3.86 5.48
CA LYS A 69 -25.49 -3.94 5.42
C LYS A 69 -24.94 -2.53 5.20
N SER A 70 -24.03 -2.09 6.05
CA SER A 70 -23.38 -0.79 5.88
C SER A 70 -22.60 -0.79 4.57
N HIS A 71 -23.10 -0.05 3.57
CA HIS A 71 -22.29 0.26 2.40
C HIS A 71 -21.25 1.29 2.82
N ASN A 72 -20.09 0.78 3.25
CA ASN A 72 -18.86 1.55 3.38
C ASN A 72 -18.62 2.27 2.05
N GLN A 73 -18.97 3.55 1.96
CA GLN A 73 -18.45 4.41 0.90
C GLN A 73 -16.94 4.41 1.08
N ALA A 74 -16.21 3.87 0.10
CA ALA A 74 -14.76 3.79 0.16
C ALA A 74 -14.20 5.22 0.26
N HIS A 75 -13.86 5.65 1.47
CA HIS A 75 -13.28 6.97 1.69
C HIS A 75 -11.86 7.00 1.11
N HIS A 76 -11.66 7.76 0.04
CA HIS A 76 -10.36 7.94 -0.60
C HIS A 76 -9.44 8.93 0.16
N GLY A 77 -9.84 9.36 1.36
CA GLY A 77 -9.06 10.21 2.27
C GLY A 77 -9.22 11.71 2.03
N PHE A 78 -8.44 12.48 2.78
CA PHE A 78 -8.46 13.94 2.77
C PHE A 78 -7.21 14.49 2.09
N CYS A 79 -7.32 15.70 1.53
CA CYS A 79 -6.22 16.43 0.94
C CYS A 79 -5.26 16.87 2.06
N PRO A 80 -3.97 16.51 1.98
CA PRO A 80 -3.00 16.87 3.02
C PRO A 80 -2.64 18.37 3.02
N ARG A 81 -3.02 19.12 1.96
CA ARG A 81 -2.74 20.56 1.86
C ARG A 81 -3.85 21.44 2.43
N CYS A 82 -5.11 21.04 2.29
CA CYS A 82 -6.24 21.89 2.68
C CYS A 82 -7.37 21.15 3.40
N GLY A 83 -7.18 19.87 3.76
CA GLY A 83 -8.16 19.06 4.49
C GLY A 83 -9.40 18.64 3.68
N SER A 84 -9.61 19.15 2.47
CA SER A 84 -10.76 18.82 1.63
C SER A 84 -10.81 17.35 1.24
N LYS A 85 -12.00 16.74 1.16
CA LYS A 85 -12.18 15.35 0.72
C LYS A 85 -11.70 15.17 -0.74
N LEU A 86 -10.89 14.15 -0.99
CA LEU A 86 -10.37 13.86 -2.32
C LEU A 86 -11.43 13.15 -3.17
N HIS A 87 -11.59 13.56 -4.43
CA HIS A 87 -12.47 12.93 -5.41
C HIS A 87 -11.68 12.13 -6.44
N ILE A 88 -12.27 11.10 -7.03
CA ILE A 88 -11.66 10.37 -8.14
C ILE A 88 -11.70 11.27 -9.39
N ARG A 89 -10.52 11.53 -9.96
CA ARG A 89 -10.35 12.18 -11.26
C ARG A 89 -10.36 11.17 -12.40
N LYS A 90 -9.63 10.06 -12.24
CA LYS A 90 -9.49 9.02 -13.27
C LYS A 90 -9.27 7.66 -12.63
N THR A 91 -9.80 6.61 -13.22
CA THR A 91 -9.51 5.21 -12.87
C THR A 91 -8.83 4.54 -14.06
N ASN A 92 -7.76 3.78 -13.79
CA ASN A 92 -7.05 2.94 -14.75
C ASN A 92 -7.10 1.48 -14.27
N LYS A 93 -6.62 0.49 -15.04
CA LYS A 93 -6.61 -0.93 -14.60
C LYS A 93 -5.86 -1.19 -13.28
N SER A 94 -4.91 -0.34 -12.91
CA SER A 94 -4.03 -0.54 -11.74
C SER A 94 -3.99 0.62 -10.75
N THR A 95 -4.58 1.78 -11.08
CA THR A 95 -4.52 3.01 -10.26
C THR A 95 -5.81 3.83 -10.28
N ILE A 96 -6.12 4.50 -9.17
CA ILE A 96 -7.04 5.63 -9.08
C ILE A 96 -6.24 6.92 -8.96
N GLN A 97 -6.51 7.90 -9.82
CA GLN A 97 -6.03 9.26 -9.64
C GLN A 97 -7.08 10.04 -8.86
N LEU A 98 -6.69 10.56 -7.71
CA LEU A 98 -7.50 11.40 -6.84
C LEU A 98 -7.10 12.86 -7.00
N ARG A 99 -8.05 13.78 -6.89
CA ARG A 99 -7.80 15.23 -6.95
C ARG A 99 -8.56 15.94 -5.84
N CYS A 100 -7.99 17.04 -5.36
CA CYS A 100 -8.62 17.97 -4.44
C CYS A 100 -9.63 18.84 -5.19
N PRO A 101 -10.86 19.01 -4.68
CA PRO A 101 -11.90 19.84 -5.33
C PRO A 101 -11.56 21.34 -5.28
N ASN A 102 -10.78 21.79 -4.29
CA ASN A 102 -10.35 23.18 -4.22
C ASN A 102 -9.46 23.55 -5.42
N LYS A 103 -9.96 24.44 -6.29
CA LYS A 103 -9.30 24.92 -7.52
C LYS A 103 -7.99 25.67 -7.26
N LEU A 104 -7.83 26.27 -6.08
CA LEU A 104 -6.61 26.95 -5.64
C LEU A 104 -5.56 25.94 -5.15
N CYS A 105 -5.99 24.86 -4.50
CA CYS A 105 -5.10 23.84 -3.95
C CYS A 105 -4.45 22.95 -5.03
N ARG A 106 -5.21 22.59 -6.08
CA ARG A 106 -4.83 21.77 -7.24
C ARG A 106 -4.15 20.42 -6.94
N TYR A 107 -4.13 19.99 -5.68
CA TYR A 107 -3.48 18.75 -5.25
C TYR A 107 -4.09 17.53 -5.95
N SER A 108 -3.23 16.62 -6.42
CA SER A 108 -3.65 15.33 -6.97
C SER A 108 -2.71 14.22 -6.52
N ILE A 109 -3.24 13.02 -6.33
CA ILE A 109 -2.47 11.84 -5.90
C ILE A 109 -2.96 10.61 -6.66
N SER A 110 -2.03 9.83 -7.22
CA SER A 110 -2.35 8.52 -7.79
C SER A 110 -2.19 7.46 -6.71
N ARG A 111 -3.22 6.64 -6.49
CA ARG A 111 -3.19 5.49 -5.59
C ARG A 111 -3.38 4.21 -6.39
N PRO A 112 -2.62 3.15 -6.14
CA PRO A 112 -2.92 1.84 -6.72
C PRO A 112 -4.33 1.35 -6.28
N LEU A 113 -5.16 0.97 -7.24
CA LEU A 113 -6.54 0.46 -7.02
C LEU A 113 -6.55 -0.81 -6.17
N ASN A 114 -5.45 -1.57 -6.23
CA ASN A 114 -5.27 -2.87 -5.59
C ASN A 114 -4.31 -2.80 -4.40
N PHE A 115 -4.23 -1.67 -3.69
CA PHE A 115 -3.76 -1.72 -2.30
C PHE A 115 -4.88 -2.36 -1.48
N LYS A 116 -4.91 -3.71 -1.47
CA LYS A 116 -5.93 -4.49 -0.77
C LYS A 116 -6.08 -3.93 0.64
N GLN A 117 -7.30 -3.63 1.01
CA GLN A 117 -7.79 -3.22 2.34
C GLN A 117 -7.09 -3.99 3.49
N PHE A 118 -6.65 -5.23 3.21
CA PHE A 118 -5.69 -6.03 3.95
C PHE A 118 -4.45 -5.29 4.50
N PHE A 119 -3.70 -4.51 3.70
CA PHE A 119 -2.52 -3.78 4.17
C PHE A 119 -2.86 -2.65 5.15
N LYS A 120 -4.07 -2.09 5.02
CA LYS A 120 -4.58 -1.03 5.90
C LYS A 120 -5.13 -1.60 7.22
N TYR A 121 -5.74 -2.78 7.16
CA TYR A 121 -6.20 -3.53 8.33
C TYR A 121 -5.02 -4.06 9.17
N ALA A 122 -3.96 -4.46 8.48
CA ALA A 122 -2.73 -4.98 9.05
C ALA A 122 -1.92 -4.00 9.89
N LEU A 123 -1.80 -2.75 9.42
CA LEU A 123 -1.07 -1.69 10.13
C LEU A 123 -1.80 -1.24 11.40
N ASN A 124 -3.11 -1.48 11.48
CA ASN A 124 -3.96 -0.94 12.53
C ASN A 124 -4.31 -1.96 13.63
N ASN A 125 -4.20 -3.27 13.37
CA ASN A 125 -4.57 -4.30 14.32
C ASN A 125 -3.35 -5.12 14.74
N ASN A 126 -2.74 -4.76 15.88
CA ASN A 126 -1.70 -5.51 16.61
C ASN A 126 -2.15 -6.90 17.11
N SER A 127 -3.02 -7.59 16.38
CA SER A 127 -3.70 -8.82 16.80
C SER A 127 -3.61 -9.91 15.73
N PHE A 128 -2.40 -10.26 15.30
CA PHE A 128 -2.17 -11.37 14.35
C PHE A 128 -1.75 -12.68 15.04
N PHE A 129 -1.51 -12.67 16.35
CA PHE A 129 -1.11 -13.85 17.13
C PHE A 129 -2.29 -14.76 17.48
N LYS A 130 -2.96 -15.23 16.44
CA LYS A 130 -3.20 -16.66 16.26
C LYS A 130 -2.63 -16.95 14.89
N LEU A 131 -1.42 -17.54 14.81
CA LEU A 131 -1.01 -18.31 13.62
C LEU A 131 -2.26 -19.06 13.18
N PRO A 132 -2.78 -18.85 11.95
CA PRO A 132 -4.05 -19.45 11.60
C PRO A 132 -3.95 -20.94 11.91
N LYS A 133 -4.91 -21.50 12.67
CA LYS A 133 -5.14 -22.96 12.82
C LYS A 133 -5.36 -23.67 11.45
N PHE A 134 -5.00 -23.05 10.33
CA PHE A 134 -5.38 -23.29 8.95
C PHE A 134 -4.24 -23.78 8.07
N LEU A 135 -3.07 -24.07 8.62
CA LEU A 135 -2.07 -24.80 7.87
C LEU A 135 -2.47 -26.27 7.88
N ARG A 136 -3.35 -26.65 6.94
CA ARG A 136 -3.69 -28.06 6.60
C ARG A 136 -2.46 -28.89 6.15
N TYR A 137 -1.28 -28.28 6.17
CA TYR A 137 -0.04 -28.82 5.66
C TYR A 137 1.04 -28.69 6.73
N PRO A 138 1.95 -29.68 6.82
CA PRO A 138 3.04 -29.68 7.80
C PRO A 138 3.91 -28.41 7.74
N THR A 139 4.43 -27.98 8.89
CA THR A 139 5.24 -26.75 9.04
C THR A 139 6.52 -26.78 8.20
N ASP A 140 7.20 -27.90 8.18
CA ASP A 140 8.39 -28.19 7.37
C ASP A 140 8.09 -28.02 5.87
N MET A 141 6.94 -28.46 5.38
CA MET A 141 6.53 -28.25 3.98
C MET A 141 6.42 -26.77 3.65
N LEU A 142 5.85 -25.97 4.55
CA LEU A 142 5.68 -24.52 4.34
C LEU A 142 7.03 -23.80 4.32
N ILE A 143 7.92 -24.18 5.23
CA ILE A 143 9.27 -23.65 5.33
C ILE A 143 10.05 -24.00 4.05
N LEU A 144 10.00 -25.26 3.61
CA LEU A 144 10.63 -25.70 2.37
C LEU A 144 10.06 -24.96 1.16
N ALA A 145 8.73 -24.84 1.07
CA ALA A 145 8.07 -24.10 -0.01
C ALA A 145 8.56 -22.65 -0.08
N ALA A 146 8.67 -21.99 1.07
CA ALA A 146 9.16 -20.62 1.14
C ALA A 146 10.65 -20.51 0.80
N LYS A 147 11.49 -21.45 1.25
CA LYS A 147 12.92 -21.50 0.89
C LYS A 147 13.10 -21.66 -0.62
N LEU A 148 12.42 -22.63 -1.23
CA LEU A 148 12.43 -22.85 -2.67
C LEU A 148 11.92 -21.63 -3.45
N TYR A 149 10.84 -21.00 -2.96
CA TYR A 149 10.25 -19.85 -3.62
C TYR A 149 11.11 -18.59 -3.49
N PHE A 150 11.59 -18.25 -2.29
CA PHE A 150 12.26 -16.98 -2.03
C PHE A 150 13.78 -17.03 -2.22
N LYS A 151 14.45 -18.05 -1.68
CA LYS A 151 15.91 -18.20 -1.75
C LYS A 151 16.35 -18.74 -3.11
N PHE A 152 15.80 -19.87 -3.51
CA PHE A 152 16.15 -20.53 -4.78
C PHE A 152 15.41 -19.99 -6.00
N ASN A 153 14.51 -19.03 -5.78
CA ASN A 153 13.83 -18.29 -6.83
C ASN A 153 13.03 -19.19 -7.81
N LEU A 154 12.53 -20.33 -7.33
CA LEU A 154 11.68 -21.22 -8.12
C LEU A 154 10.29 -20.61 -8.35
N SER A 155 9.69 -20.89 -9.51
CA SER A 155 8.28 -20.58 -9.76
C SER A 155 7.38 -21.42 -8.86
N SER A 156 6.17 -20.96 -8.54
CA SER A 156 5.25 -21.72 -7.69
C SER A 156 4.83 -23.08 -8.27
N ARG A 157 4.94 -23.26 -9.59
CA ARG A 157 4.76 -24.54 -10.26
C ARG A 157 5.95 -25.47 -10.02
N GLN A 158 7.18 -24.96 -10.13
CA GLN A 158 8.38 -25.72 -9.77
C GLN A 158 8.38 -26.10 -8.29
N VAL A 159 8.05 -25.16 -7.40
CA VAL A 159 7.90 -25.46 -5.96
C VAL A 159 6.87 -26.57 -5.73
N LYS A 160 5.71 -26.52 -6.43
CA LYS A 160 4.74 -27.62 -6.36
C LYS A 160 5.35 -28.97 -6.76
N SER A 161 6.11 -29.00 -7.86
CA SER A 161 6.78 -30.21 -8.34
C SER A 161 7.78 -30.74 -7.30
N GLU A 162 8.63 -29.88 -6.74
CA GLU A 162 9.58 -30.26 -5.68
C GLU A 162 8.85 -30.82 -4.45
N LEU A 163 7.79 -30.15 -3.98
CA LEU A 163 7.02 -30.62 -2.83
C LEU A 163 6.29 -31.95 -3.12
N ALA A 164 5.98 -32.26 -4.38
CA ALA A 164 5.37 -33.54 -4.74
C ALA A 164 6.34 -34.72 -4.65
N LEU A 165 7.65 -34.48 -4.71
CA LEU A 165 8.68 -35.52 -4.55
C LEU A 165 8.81 -35.94 -3.08
N SER A 166 8.77 -34.97 -2.17
CA SER A 166 9.01 -35.22 -0.73
C SER A 166 7.74 -35.48 0.08
N TYR A 167 6.55 -35.16 -0.44
CA TYR A 167 5.31 -35.26 0.32
C TYR A 167 4.17 -35.93 -0.46
N LYS A 168 3.47 -36.86 0.22
CA LYS A 168 2.31 -37.58 -0.33
C LYS A 168 1.16 -36.66 -0.80
N LYS A 169 1.00 -35.48 -0.17
CA LYS A 169 -0.06 -34.51 -0.50
C LYS A 169 0.54 -33.17 -0.90
N SER A 170 0.71 -32.96 -2.21
CA SER A 170 1.26 -31.70 -2.73
C SER A 170 0.21 -30.58 -2.79
N PRO A 171 0.51 -29.36 -2.32
CA PRO A 171 -0.37 -28.20 -2.42
C PRO A 171 -0.49 -27.69 -3.86
N SER A 172 -1.56 -26.96 -4.17
CA SER A 172 -1.66 -26.28 -5.47
C SER A 172 -0.63 -25.14 -5.58
N HIS A 173 -0.24 -24.79 -6.82
CA HIS A 173 0.65 -23.65 -7.06
C HIS A 173 0.07 -22.31 -6.56
N VAL A 174 -1.26 -22.19 -6.53
CA VAL A 174 -1.97 -21.01 -5.96
C VAL A 174 -1.86 -21.00 -4.44
N THR A 175 -1.97 -22.16 -3.80
CA THR A 175 -1.76 -22.33 -2.35
C THR A 175 -0.36 -21.86 -1.95
N ILE A 176 0.67 -22.24 -2.72
CA ILE A 176 2.06 -21.81 -2.49
C ILE A 176 2.20 -20.29 -2.61
N ILE A 177 1.60 -19.67 -3.63
CA ILE A 177 1.59 -18.19 -3.77
C ILE A 177 0.94 -17.52 -2.56
N ASN A 178 -0.16 -18.09 -2.06
CA ASN A 178 -0.86 -17.57 -0.89
C ASN A 178 -0.01 -17.71 0.38
N TRP A 179 0.73 -18.80 0.54
CA TRP A 179 1.69 -18.95 1.64
C TRP A 179 2.79 -17.91 1.57
N CYS A 180 3.44 -17.78 0.43
CA CYS A 180 4.51 -16.79 0.22
C CYS A 180 4.03 -15.36 0.49
N SER A 181 2.80 -15.04 0.07
CA SER A 181 2.14 -13.76 0.36
C SER A 181 1.95 -13.52 1.86
N LYS A 182 1.52 -14.54 2.61
CA LYS A 182 1.36 -14.47 4.07
C LYS A 182 2.71 -14.38 4.80
N PHE A 183 3.72 -15.07 4.30
CA PHE A 183 5.08 -14.95 4.83
C PHE A 183 5.60 -13.53 4.65
N ALA A 184 5.57 -12.98 3.42
CA ALA A 184 5.96 -11.61 3.16
C ALA A 184 5.28 -10.59 4.07
N TYR A 185 3.99 -10.79 4.30
CA TYR A 185 3.22 -10.01 5.26
C TYR A 185 3.78 -10.11 6.68
N TYR A 186 3.99 -11.32 7.18
CA TYR A 186 4.49 -11.54 8.53
C TYR A 186 5.89 -10.94 8.75
N PHE A 187 6.80 -11.14 7.79
CA PHE A 187 8.13 -10.53 7.83
C PHE A 187 8.07 -9.00 7.84
N SER A 188 7.09 -8.39 7.19
CA SER A 188 6.95 -6.92 7.21
C SER A 188 6.58 -6.38 8.58
N ILE A 189 5.77 -7.12 9.36
CA ILE A 189 5.44 -6.75 10.75
C ILE A 189 6.69 -6.86 11.61
N LEU A 190 7.45 -7.95 11.49
CA LEU A 190 8.67 -8.15 12.27
C LEU A 190 9.71 -7.09 11.97
N TYR A 191 9.91 -6.80 10.68
CA TYR A 191 10.81 -5.74 10.25
C TYR A 191 10.41 -4.41 10.89
N ASN A 192 9.12 -4.04 10.81
CA ASN A 192 8.64 -2.80 11.41
C ASN A 192 8.80 -2.79 12.94
N ASN A 193 8.55 -3.91 13.63
CA ASN A 193 8.65 -4.00 15.08
C ASN A 193 10.11 -3.93 15.57
N ASN A 194 11.02 -4.66 14.93
CA ASN A 194 12.44 -4.68 15.29
C ASN A 194 13.12 -3.34 15.02
N PHE A 195 12.63 -2.60 14.03
CA PHE A 195 13.29 -1.40 13.53
C PHE A 195 12.53 -0.10 13.81
N LYS A 196 11.45 -0.16 14.60
CA LYS A 196 10.69 1.03 15.01
C LYS A 196 11.54 2.05 15.77
N THR A 197 12.46 1.55 16.59
CA THR A 197 13.36 2.33 17.45
C THR A 197 14.80 2.35 16.95
N LEU A 198 15.08 1.81 15.74
CA LEU A 198 16.41 1.90 15.17
C LEU A 198 16.78 3.36 14.95
N ASN A 199 18.02 3.68 15.29
CA ASN A 199 18.60 4.98 15.11
C ASN A 199 19.94 4.81 14.39
N LEU A 200 19.94 4.99 13.08
CA LEU A 200 21.09 4.69 12.22
C LEU A 200 21.60 5.97 11.59
N LYS A 201 22.86 6.32 11.88
CA LYS A 201 23.53 7.47 11.27
C LYS A 201 24.23 7.04 10.00
N ILE A 202 23.48 7.04 8.89
CA ILE A 202 24.01 6.77 7.55
C ILE A 202 24.24 8.09 6.84
N SER A 203 25.51 8.45 6.62
CA SER A 203 25.89 9.77 6.10
C SER A 203 25.65 9.97 4.61
N THR A 204 25.58 8.88 3.83
CA THR A 204 25.42 8.94 2.37
C THR A 204 24.26 8.05 1.91
N TRP A 205 23.38 8.60 1.10
CA TRP A 205 22.28 7.87 0.47
C TRP A 205 22.48 7.83 -1.04
N LEU A 206 22.60 6.63 -1.61
CA LEU A 206 22.43 6.43 -3.05
C LEU A 206 20.94 6.24 -3.32
N ILE A 207 20.36 7.03 -4.23
CA ILE A 207 18.98 6.88 -4.67
C ILE A 207 18.92 6.69 -6.18
N ASP A 208 18.15 5.70 -6.61
CA ASP A 208 17.93 5.40 -8.04
C ASP A 208 16.57 4.71 -8.21
N GLU A 209 16.11 4.62 -9.46
CA GLU A 209 14.88 3.93 -9.80
C GLU A 209 15.04 2.90 -10.94
N THR A 210 14.16 1.90 -10.94
CA THR A 210 14.10 0.95 -12.05
C THR A 210 12.67 0.61 -12.43
N VAL A 211 12.46 0.23 -13.70
CA VAL A 211 11.15 -0.19 -14.19
C VAL A 211 10.90 -1.65 -13.87
N ILE A 212 9.73 -1.92 -13.30
CA ILE A 212 9.20 -3.26 -13.04
C ILE A 212 7.89 -3.42 -13.80
N LYS A 213 7.72 -4.53 -14.53
CA LYS A 213 6.44 -4.87 -15.15
C LYS A 213 5.56 -5.64 -14.18
N ILE A 214 4.32 -5.20 -14.01
CA ILE A 214 3.29 -5.87 -13.21
C ILE A 214 2.07 -6.06 -14.10
N ASN A 215 1.74 -7.31 -14.40
CA ASN A 215 0.68 -7.67 -15.36
C ASN A 215 0.78 -6.89 -16.69
N GLY A 216 1.99 -6.78 -17.24
CA GLY A 216 2.26 -6.03 -18.47
C GLY A 216 2.32 -4.50 -18.32
N THR A 217 1.89 -3.93 -17.19
CA THR A 217 1.94 -2.48 -16.93
C THR A 217 3.26 -2.10 -16.28
N LYS A 218 3.86 -0.98 -16.70
CA LYS A 218 5.11 -0.45 -16.11
C LYS A 218 4.82 0.20 -14.75
N PHE A 219 5.68 -0.09 -13.79
CA PHE A 219 5.79 0.54 -12.48
C PHE A 219 7.26 0.93 -12.25
N HIS A 220 7.50 1.87 -11.35
CA HIS A 220 8.82 2.39 -11.01
C HIS A 220 9.12 2.04 -9.55
N LEU A 221 10.19 1.26 -9.33
CA LEU A 221 10.71 0.96 -8.01
C LEU A 221 11.85 1.93 -7.70
N PHE A 222 11.64 2.80 -6.74
CA PHE A 222 12.64 3.70 -6.16
C PHE A 222 13.31 2.99 -4.99
N VAL A 223 14.64 3.06 -4.90
CA VAL A 223 15.41 2.45 -3.81
C VAL A 223 16.45 3.43 -3.31
N ILE A 224 16.58 3.51 -1.98
CA ILE A 224 17.65 4.21 -1.28
C ILE A 224 18.55 3.17 -0.61
N LEU A 225 19.86 3.25 -0.87
CA LEU A 225 20.86 2.30 -0.42
C LEU A 225 22.05 3.04 0.21
N ASP A 226 22.58 2.48 1.30
CA ASP A 226 23.87 2.91 1.87
C ASP A 226 25.01 2.38 0.98
N PRO A 227 25.84 3.23 0.36
CA PRO A 227 26.94 2.76 -0.47
C PRO A 227 27.96 1.90 0.29
N ASN A 228 28.13 2.08 1.60
CA ASN A 228 29.17 1.42 2.38
C ASN A 228 28.77 -0.01 2.74
N SER A 229 27.66 -0.17 3.44
CA SER A 229 27.14 -1.50 3.82
C SER A 229 26.36 -2.20 2.71
N LYS A 230 25.93 -1.46 1.67
CA LYS A 230 24.93 -1.86 0.68
C LYS A 230 23.52 -2.05 1.28
N PHE A 231 23.29 -1.65 2.52
CA PHE A 231 21.98 -1.86 3.15
C PHE A 231 20.93 -1.01 2.43
N VAL A 232 19.83 -1.66 2.02
CA VAL A 232 18.67 -0.95 1.47
C VAL A 232 17.93 -0.28 2.62
N ILE A 233 17.98 1.04 2.66
CA ILE A 233 17.42 1.90 3.71
C ILE A 233 15.91 2.05 3.51
N ALA A 234 15.50 2.32 2.27
CA ALA A 234 14.10 2.51 1.94
C ALA A 234 13.82 2.15 0.48
N TRP A 235 12.56 1.86 0.18
CA TRP A 235 12.11 1.64 -1.19
C TRP A 235 10.64 2.02 -1.33
N TYR A 236 10.25 2.37 -2.55
CA TYR A 236 8.87 2.71 -2.87
C TYR A 236 8.52 2.27 -4.29
N LEU A 237 7.43 1.51 -4.42
CA LEU A 237 6.91 1.07 -5.72
C LEU A 237 5.79 2.02 -6.16
N SER A 238 6.02 2.79 -7.21
CA SER A 238 5.11 3.78 -7.74
C SER A 238 4.60 3.41 -9.13
N PRO A 239 3.34 3.70 -9.49
CA PRO A 239 2.89 3.63 -10.89
C PRO A 239 3.49 4.72 -11.77
N THR A 240 4.05 5.80 -11.20
CA THR A 240 4.56 6.97 -11.91
C THR A 240 6.00 7.27 -11.51
N LYS A 241 6.80 7.75 -12.46
CA LYS A 241 8.12 8.34 -12.23
C LYS A 241 7.94 9.84 -12.02
N ASP A 242 7.76 10.26 -10.78
CA ASP A 242 7.52 11.66 -10.43
C ASP A 242 8.20 12.07 -9.12
N THR A 243 8.25 13.38 -8.87
CA THR A 243 8.82 13.98 -7.65
C THR A 243 8.13 13.48 -6.38
N GLN A 244 6.83 13.17 -6.44
CA GLN A 244 6.08 12.70 -5.27
C GLN A 244 6.53 11.29 -4.85
N ALA A 245 6.82 10.41 -5.81
CA ALA A 245 7.37 9.09 -5.55
C ALA A 245 8.74 9.20 -4.88
N THR A 246 9.62 10.05 -5.41
CA THR A 246 10.93 10.34 -4.80
C THR A 246 10.80 10.88 -3.38
N LEU A 247 9.97 11.90 -3.16
CA LEU A 247 9.70 12.46 -1.82
C LEU A 247 9.21 11.40 -0.84
N THR A 248 8.35 10.50 -1.30
CA THR A 248 7.85 9.40 -0.49
C THR A 248 8.99 8.46 -0.08
N THR A 249 9.85 8.08 -1.02
CA THR A 249 11.04 7.25 -0.74
C THR A 249 11.99 7.92 0.24
N LEU A 250 12.30 9.21 0.07
CA LEU A 250 13.17 9.96 0.98
C LEU A 250 12.58 10.09 2.39
N LYS A 251 11.27 10.34 2.51
CA LYS A 251 10.57 10.37 3.81
C LYS A 251 10.57 9.00 4.50
N LEU A 252 10.45 7.91 3.74
CA LEU A 252 10.59 6.56 4.28
C LEU A 252 12.01 6.33 4.82
N ALA A 253 13.05 6.76 4.10
CA ALA A 253 14.42 6.67 4.57
C ALA A 253 14.64 7.50 5.84
N LEU A 254 14.18 8.75 5.88
CA LEU A 254 14.27 9.59 7.09
C LEU A 254 13.56 8.97 8.29
N ASN A 255 12.38 8.40 8.08
CA ASN A 255 11.65 7.75 9.16
C ASN A 255 12.37 6.47 9.65
N PHE A 256 13.11 5.79 8.78
CA PHE A 256 13.88 4.60 9.13
C PHE A 256 15.19 4.95 9.84
N THR A 257 15.96 5.91 9.34
CA THR A 257 17.27 6.30 9.91
C THR A 257 17.13 7.21 11.12
N LYS A 258 16.03 7.98 11.22
CA LYS A 258 15.82 9.10 12.16
C LYS A 258 16.81 10.26 12.01
N HIS A 259 17.76 10.15 11.07
CA HIS A 259 18.74 11.18 10.72
C HIS A 259 18.71 11.47 9.24
N LYS A 260 18.89 12.74 8.87
CA LYS A 260 19.15 13.13 7.49
C LYS A 260 20.57 12.70 7.08
N PRO A 261 20.80 12.38 5.80
CA PRO A 261 22.15 12.15 5.30
C PRO A 261 22.91 13.48 5.20
N ASN A 262 24.22 13.40 5.07
CA ASN A 262 25.05 14.55 4.67
C ASN A 262 25.08 14.68 3.14
N ILE A 263 25.06 13.53 2.44
CA ILE A 263 25.20 13.45 0.99
C ILE A 263 24.08 12.59 0.41
N ILE A 264 23.40 13.09 -0.63
CA ILE A 264 22.53 12.28 -1.49
C ILE A 264 23.16 12.22 -2.88
N VAL A 265 23.15 11.02 -3.45
CA VAL A 265 23.71 10.74 -4.76
C VAL A 265 22.63 10.13 -5.63
N SER A 266 22.40 10.68 -6.82
CA SER A 266 21.48 10.09 -7.81
C SER A 266 21.96 10.34 -9.24
N ASP A 267 21.23 9.79 -10.21
CA ASP A 267 21.31 10.25 -11.60
C ASP A 267 20.85 11.72 -11.71
N ASN A 268 21.14 12.39 -12.83
CA ASN A 268 20.79 13.80 -13.02
C ASN A 268 19.31 14.01 -13.42
N ALA A 269 18.38 13.18 -12.96
CA ALA A 269 16.98 13.33 -13.31
C ALA A 269 16.28 14.41 -12.46
N GLN A 270 15.51 15.28 -13.13
CA GLN A 270 14.86 16.45 -12.51
C GLN A 270 13.97 16.12 -11.29
N HIS A 271 13.33 14.95 -11.30
CA HIS A 271 12.45 14.52 -10.22
C HIS A 271 13.19 14.26 -8.89
N PHE A 272 14.46 13.83 -8.93
CA PHE A 272 15.32 13.75 -7.75
C PHE A 272 15.68 15.12 -7.22
N GLN A 273 16.19 15.99 -8.08
CA GLN A 273 16.58 17.35 -7.72
C GLN A 273 15.44 18.10 -7.02
N LYS A 274 14.25 18.10 -7.61
CA LYS A 274 13.07 18.78 -7.02
C LYS A 274 12.69 18.20 -5.67
N ALA A 275 12.71 16.88 -5.52
CA ALA A 275 12.32 16.22 -4.27
C ALA A 275 13.33 16.47 -3.14
N ILE A 276 14.63 16.46 -3.47
CA ILE A 276 15.71 16.72 -2.50
C ILE A 276 15.64 18.18 -2.04
N GLN A 277 15.51 19.13 -2.97
CA GLN A 277 15.35 20.54 -2.65
C GLN A 277 14.10 20.80 -1.80
N GLU A 278 12.95 20.21 -2.14
CA GLU A 278 11.71 20.37 -1.37
C GLU A 278 11.82 19.80 0.05
N LEU A 279 12.53 18.69 0.25
CA LEU A 279 12.59 18.02 1.54
C LEU A 279 13.73 18.51 2.45
N PHE A 280 14.87 18.88 1.87
CA PHE A 280 16.11 19.16 2.60
C PHE A 280 16.65 20.57 2.41
N ALA A 281 16.11 21.36 1.48
CA ALA A 281 16.69 22.64 1.06
C ALA A 281 18.21 22.49 0.80
N ASP A 282 19.04 23.38 1.34
CA ASP A 282 20.50 23.35 1.19
C ASP A 282 21.20 22.53 2.29
N SER A 283 20.43 21.83 3.13
CA SER A 283 20.95 21.18 4.33
C SER A 283 21.59 19.81 4.09
N VAL A 284 21.63 19.37 2.82
CA VAL A 284 22.19 18.11 2.32
C VAL A 284 22.92 18.37 1.00
N LEU A 285 24.14 17.86 0.86
CA LEU A 285 24.90 17.95 -0.38
C LEU A 285 24.32 16.98 -1.42
N TYR A 286 23.82 17.50 -2.53
CA TYR A 286 23.32 16.68 -3.64
C TYR A 286 24.39 16.52 -4.72
N LEU A 287 24.89 15.29 -4.89
CA LEU A 287 25.86 14.93 -5.91
C LEU A 287 25.16 14.23 -7.09
N LYS A 288 25.45 14.73 -8.29
CA LYS A 288 24.95 14.19 -9.55
C LYS A 288 26.03 13.31 -10.16
N VAL A 289 25.76 12.01 -10.29
CA VAL A 289 26.72 11.10 -10.91
C VAL A 289 26.61 11.22 -12.42
N SER A 290 27.72 11.60 -13.08
CA SER A 290 27.86 11.44 -14.52
C SER A 290 28.23 9.98 -14.84
N LEU A 291 27.78 9.47 -15.99
CA LEU A 291 27.91 8.08 -16.42
C LEU A 291 29.36 7.53 -16.45
N TYR A 292 30.39 8.36 -16.23
CA TYR A 292 31.79 8.04 -16.48
C TYR A 292 32.77 8.31 -15.32
N GLN A 293 32.31 8.77 -14.15
CA GLN A 293 33.23 8.94 -13.01
C GLN A 293 33.37 7.65 -12.19
N LYS A 294 34.56 7.04 -12.24
CA LYS A 294 35.02 6.02 -11.27
C LYS A 294 35.24 6.67 -9.89
N SER A 295 34.17 7.06 -9.22
CA SER A 295 34.21 7.52 -7.83
C SER A 295 33.54 6.51 -6.89
N ILE A 296 33.79 6.66 -5.59
CA ILE A 296 33.16 5.88 -4.49
C ILE A 296 31.62 5.93 -4.56
N PHE A 297 31.07 6.93 -5.26
CA PHE A 297 29.65 7.22 -5.45
C PHE A 297 29.05 6.62 -6.73
N SER A 298 29.72 5.66 -7.37
CA SER A 298 29.20 4.98 -8.56
C SER A 298 27.87 4.25 -8.31
N ASN A 299 26.89 4.48 -9.20
CA ASN A 299 25.57 3.82 -9.19
C ASN A 299 25.63 2.31 -9.46
N ASN A 300 26.80 1.75 -9.80
CA ASN A 300 27.02 0.33 -10.07
C ASN A 300 26.46 -0.60 -8.97
N LYS A 301 26.45 -0.16 -7.71
CA LYS A 301 25.89 -0.95 -6.59
C LYS A 301 24.38 -1.13 -6.71
N LEU A 302 23.64 -0.04 -7.00
CA LEU A 302 22.20 -0.07 -7.22
C LEU A 302 21.84 -0.78 -8.53
N GLU A 303 22.60 -0.57 -9.60
CA GLU A 303 22.40 -1.25 -10.87
C GLU A 303 22.52 -2.78 -10.76
N ARG A 304 23.52 -3.26 -10.01
CA ARG A 304 23.69 -4.70 -9.72
C ARG A 304 22.53 -5.25 -8.88
N PHE A 305 22.09 -4.50 -7.87
CA PHE A 305 20.91 -4.84 -7.07
C PHE A 305 19.66 -4.97 -7.96
N PHE A 306 19.39 -3.96 -8.80
CA PHE A 306 18.25 -3.98 -9.72
C PHE A 306 18.33 -5.09 -10.76
N SER A 307 19.51 -5.37 -11.29
CA SER A 307 19.70 -6.44 -12.27
C SER A 307 19.32 -7.79 -11.68
N THR A 308 19.77 -8.07 -10.45
CA THR A 308 19.45 -9.31 -9.73
C THR A 308 17.95 -9.41 -9.43
N LEU A 309 17.33 -8.33 -8.96
CA LEU A 309 15.88 -8.27 -8.72
C LEU A 309 15.09 -8.53 -10.01
N LYS A 310 15.48 -7.89 -11.12
CA LYS A 310 14.81 -8.04 -12.42
C LYS A 310 14.96 -9.45 -12.98
N GLN A 311 16.12 -10.09 -12.82
CA GLN A 311 16.32 -11.50 -13.18
C GLN A 311 15.37 -12.43 -12.39
N ASN A 312 15.20 -12.17 -11.09
CA ASN A 312 14.25 -12.92 -10.27
C ASN A 312 12.82 -12.80 -10.78
N PHE A 313 12.41 -11.59 -11.15
CA PHE A 313 11.07 -11.34 -11.68
C PHE A 313 10.86 -11.93 -13.08
N TYR A 314 11.89 -11.87 -13.92
CA TYR A 314 11.88 -12.48 -15.25
C TYR A 314 11.67 -14.00 -15.17
N LYS A 315 12.46 -14.70 -14.34
CA LYS A 315 12.33 -16.15 -14.11
C LYS A 315 10.91 -16.56 -13.64
N ARG A 316 10.21 -15.66 -12.95
CA ARG A 316 8.82 -15.87 -12.47
C ARG A 316 7.74 -15.31 -13.42
N ARG A 317 8.09 -14.93 -14.66
CA ARG A 317 7.18 -14.33 -15.67
C ARG A 317 6.46 -13.07 -15.21
N TYR A 318 7.14 -12.28 -14.38
CA TYR A 318 6.70 -11.05 -13.74
C TYR A 318 5.45 -11.19 -12.84
N PRO A 319 5.37 -10.41 -11.76
CA PRO A 319 4.19 -10.41 -10.90
C PRO A 319 2.91 -10.06 -11.67
N LYS A 320 1.82 -10.79 -11.41
CA LYS A 320 0.50 -10.53 -12.03
C LYS A 320 -0.38 -9.56 -11.24
N SER A 321 0.05 -9.17 -10.04
CA SER A 321 -0.65 -8.17 -9.23
C SER A 321 0.34 -7.28 -8.49
N TYR A 322 -0.09 -6.06 -8.18
CA TYR A 322 0.68 -5.11 -7.40
C TYR A 322 1.08 -5.70 -6.03
N PHE A 323 0.13 -6.38 -5.37
CA PHE A 323 0.36 -7.04 -4.09
C PHE A 323 1.48 -8.08 -4.17
N SER A 324 1.42 -8.96 -5.17
CA SER A 324 2.45 -9.99 -5.37
C SER A 324 3.81 -9.39 -5.68
N ALA A 325 3.86 -8.29 -6.44
CA ALA A 325 5.08 -7.55 -6.68
C ALA A 325 5.64 -6.99 -5.38
N TYR A 326 4.84 -6.24 -4.62
CA TYR A 326 5.23 -5.62 -3.36
C TYR A 326 5.77 -6.65 -2.36
N ALA A 327 5.06 -7.76 -2.17
CA ALA A 327 5.49 -8.87 -1.31
C ALA A 327 6.83 -9.47 -1.74
N SER A 328 7.03 -9.64 -3.05
CA SER A 328 8.27 -10.21 -3.60
C SER A 328 9.44 -9.23 -3.48
N ILE A 329 9.22 -7.94 -3.72
CA ILE A 329 10.25 -6.88 -3.53
C ILE A 329 10.64 -6.82 -2.06
N PHE A 330 9.65 -6.79 -1.17
CA PHE A 330 9.89 -6.74 0.27
C PHE A 330 10.75 -7.92 0.74
N ILE A 331 10.36 -9.16 0.42
CA ILE A 331 11.13 -10.34 0.84
C ILE A 331 12.51 -10.35 0.19
N TYR A 332 12.64 -9.97 -1.08
CA TYR A 332 13.94 -9.88 -1.73
C TYR A 332 14.87 -8.90 -1.00
N ILE A 333 14.38 -7.71 -0.64
CA ILE A 333 15.13 -6.71 0.13
C ILE A 333 15.46 -7.21 1.53
N PHE A 334 14.50 -7.87 2.20
CA PHE A 334 14.70 -8.46 3.52
C PHE A 334 15.80 -9.52 3.49
N ILE A 335 15.77 -10.42 2.51
CA ILE A 335 16.82 -11.43 2.31
C ILE A 335 18.16 -10.75 2.02
N PHE A 336 18.18 -9.79 1.09
CA PHE A 336 19.37 -9.07 0.70
C PHE A 336 20.05 -8.35 1.87
N ASN A 337 19.27 -7.72 2.76
CA ASN A 337 19.79 -6.98 3.90
C ASN A 337 20.31 -7.90 5.02
N PHE A 338 19.61 -9.00 5.31
CA PHE A 338 19.85 -9.78 6.54
C PHE A 338 20.46 -11.17 6.34
N PHE A 339 20.43 -11.71 5.13
CA PHE A 339 20.86 -13.09 4.86
C PHE A 339 21.91 -13.13 3.75
N ALA A 340 22.95 -13.92 3.97
CA ALA A 340 24.02 -14.08 2.98
C ALA A 340 23.50 -14.89 1.79
N VAL A 341 23.50 -14.30 0.59
CA VAL A 341 23.03 -14.97 -0.63
C VAL A 341 24.03 -16.05 -1.09
N ASN A 342 25.33 -15.91 -0.75
CA ASN A 342 26.39 -16.86 -1.10
C ASN A 342 27.29 -17.15 0.12
N SER A 343 27.70 -18.41 0.28
CA SER A 343 28.55 -18.97 1.35
C SER A 343 29.97 -18.40 1.44
N ASN A 344 30.37 -17.49 0.55
CA ASN A 344 31.70 -16.89 0.55
C ASN A 344 31.80 -15.75 1.56
N MET A 345 31.71 -16.06 2.87
CA MET A 345 32.18 -15.28 4.04
C MET A 345 31.99 -13.73 4.05
N LYS A 346 31.17 -13.15 3.18
CA LYS A 346 30.97 -11.71 3.09
C LYS A 346 29.90 -11.32 4.11
N PRO A 347 30.17 -10.32 4.97
CA PRO A 347 29.19 -9.86 5.93
C PRO A 347 27.94 -9.37 5.19
N THR A 348 26.76 -9.69 5.75
CA THR A 348 25.49 -9.16 5.25
C THR A 348 25.43 -7.64 5.45
N PRO A 349 24.67 -6.90 4.63
CA PRO A 349 24.52 -5.47 4.83
C PRO A 349 24.12 -5.07 6.26
N SER A 350 23.24 -5.86 6.90
CA SER A 350 22.83 -5.61 8.29
C SER A 350 23.99 -5.80 9.27
N SER A 351 24.82 -6.83 9.08
CA SER A 351 25.96 -7.10 9.97
C SER A 351 27.04 -6.02 9.90
N ILE A 352 27.27 -5.43 8.71
CA ILE A 352 28.19 -4.29 8.54
C ILE A 352 27.72 -3.08 9.36
N LEU A 353 26.39 -2.89 9.49
CA LEU A 353 25.80 -1.83 10.29
C LEU A 353 25.57 -2.21 11.77
N GLY A 354 25.97 -3.41 12.19
CA GLY A 354 25.71 -3.90 13.55
C GLY A 354 24.22 -4.13 13.86
N ILE A 355 23.38 -4.28 12.83
CA ILE A 355 21.94 -4.50 12.97
C ILE A 355 21.65 -6.00 13.03
N SER A 356 21.06 -6.44 14.14
CA SER A 356 20.56 -7.80 14.32
C SER A 356 19.03 -7.86 14.31
N LEU A 357 18.49 -8.97 13.82
CA LEU A 357 17.08 -9.27 13.93
C LEU A 357 16.81 -9.94 15.27
N ASN A 358 16.03 -9.31 16.13
CA ASN A 358 15.51 -9.98 17.32
C ASN A 358 14.32 -10.86 16.91
N ILE A 359 14.55 -12.15 16.73
CA ILE A 359 13.52 -13.13 16.37
C ILE A 359 13.18 -13.94 17.62
N LYS A 360 12.25 -13.45 18.43
CA LYS A 360 11.80 -14.16 19.65
C LYS A 360 10.89 -15.36 19.37
N ASP A 361 10.38 -15.48 18.15
CA ASP A 361 9.43 -16.53 17.75
C ASP A 361 10.18 -17.71 17.13
N LYS A 362 10.07 -18.89 17.76
CA LYS A 362 10.73 -20.14 17.34
C LYS A 362 10.41 -20.54 15.89
N PHE A 363 9.19 -20.27 15.41
CA PHE A 363 8.81 -20.57 14.03
C PHE A 363 9.56 -19.67 13.05
N LEU A 364 9.68 -18.38 13.39
CA LEU A 364 10.45 -17.44 12.59
C LEU A 364 11.94 -17.68 12.65
N GLU A 365 12.43 -18.12 13.80
CA GLU A 365 13.82 -18.52 13.94
C GLU A 365 14.10 -19.69 12.99
N ALA A 366 13.28 -20.74 13.01
CA ALA A 366 13.38 -21.87 12.08
C ALA A 366 13.25 -21.44 10.61
N PHE A 367 12.30 -20.56 10.30
CA PHE A 367 12.10 -20.05 8.93
C PHE A 367 13.25 -19.16 8.47
N SER A 368 13.76 -18.27 9.34
CA SER A 368 14.91 -17.42 9.08
C SER A 368 16.18 -18.24 8.86
N LYS A 369 16.41 -19.29 9.66
CA LYS A 369 17.50 -20.25 9.51
C LYS A 369 17.40 -21.04 8.20
N CYS A 370 16.19 -21.25 7.68
CA CYS A 370 15.99 -21.92 6.40
C CYS A 370 16.15 -21.00 5.19
N ILE A 371 15.88 -19.70 5.36
CA ILE A 371 16.10 -18.68 4.32
C ILE A 371 17.55 -18.19 4.29
N ALA A 372 18.21 -18.12 5.44
CA ALA A 372 19.67 -18.06 5.59
C ALA A 372 20.33 -19.18 4.80
#